data_AF-A0A968NUR1-F1
#
_entry.id   AF-A0A968NUR1-F1
#
_cell.length_a   1.000
_cell.length_b   1.000
_cell.length_c   1.000
_cell.angle_alpha   90.00
_cell.angle_beta   90.00
_cell.angle_gamma   90.00
#
_symmetry.space_group_name_H-M   'P 1'
#
loop_
_entity.id
_entity.type
_entity.pdbx_description
1 polymer ?
#
loop_
_entity_poly.entity_id
_entity_poly.type
_entity_poly.pdbx_seq_one_letter_code
_entity_poly.pdbx_strand_id
1 'polypeptide(L)'
;MVGQSQTKRSTSEFEFYPYRYFAAEGFLPGYNFPRLPVRAYIPAGDKGEFVSRPRVVALREFAPSNFLYYEGSKFEVYKTRVPAGGIDRDYQRVSVCPNCGYFHDGDNSLRDTCENCRSRLVSDRNGNPAKLNRVLEMGTMITRRRERITCDEEERLKYGYNLTTHFRYDAQNRETATVAAADGTPLLKLTYGETAKLWWINRGSKRNQERGFKLDGKTGLWGEGNRQTNSAIDSSLPTPEVHLLVQDTSNILVVEPMIALNETAEAFLATLQFALERSIQAVYKLEDDELCSERLGQGRHFLFWEAAEGGAGVLSQLLKPQAFQAIAQAALDICHFIHPKQSCSQACYECLLSYRNQFDHPLLNRHLIRSWLEQLTGSTVSYDRPIPRDAHYQQLCAQVDRHSLFEQQVLDAIYQRGLKLPDAAQALIAEANCKPDFLYRSQGIAIFCDGSAHDHSDQQQRDRIDRDNLTYHSNYSVFVLRHDENWQEKLDFLATLID
;
A
#
# COMPACT_ATOMS: atom_id res chain seq x y z
N MET A 1 -19.86 -9.96 -29.77
CA MET A 1 -20.92 -8.98 -30.05
C MET A 1 -22.13 -9.32 -29.21
N VAL A 2 -22.33 -8.64 -28.09
CA VAL A 2 -23.61 -8.20 -27.52
C VAL A 2 -23.24 -7.01 -26.63
N GLY A 3 -23.90 -5.85 -26.81
CA GLY A 3 -23.62 -4.66 -26.01
C GLY A 3 -23.52 -3.33 -26.77
N GLN A 4 -24.02 -3.22 -28.01
CA GLN A 4 -24.43 -1.91 -28.51
C GLN A 4 -25.71 -1.51 -27.76
N SER A 5 -25.58 -0.73 -26.70
CA SER A 5 -26.71 0.03 -26.16
C SER A 5 -26.68 1.43 -26.77
N GLN A 6 -27.42 1.58 -27.86
CA GLN A 6 -27.90 2.88 -28.30
C GLN A 6 -28.95 3.38 -27.30
N THR A 7 -28.54 4.23 -26.37
CA THR A 7 -29.42 5.27 -25.79
C THR A 7 -28.60 6.47 -25.36
N LYS A 8 -28.60 7.51 -26.20
CA LYS A 8 -28.11 8.87 -25.91
C LYS A 8 -29.06 9.59 -24.93
N ARG A 9 -29.18 9.10 -23.69
CA ARG A 9 -29.80 9.84 -22.57
C ARG A 9 -28.82 9.90 -21.39
N SER A 10 -28.47 11.15 -21.03
CA SER A 10 -27.71 11.64 -19.87
C SER A 10 -27.08 10.59 -18.93
N THR A 11 -25.95 10.01 -19.33
CA THR A 11 -25.01 9.37 -18.37
C THR A 11 -24.53 10.35 -17.29
N SER A 12 -24.74 11.66 -17.47
CA SER A 12 -24.42 12.71 -16.50
C SER A 12 -25.37 12.78 -15.29
N GLU A 13 -26.62 12.34 -15.39
CA GLU A 13 -27.56 12.42 -14.24
C GLU A 13 -27.25 11.38 -13.15
N PHE A 14 -26.68 10.24 -13.53
CA PHE A 14 -26.19 9.23 -12.58
C PHE A 14 -24.81 9.56 -11.97
N GLU A 15 -24.12 10.60 -12.44
CA GLU A 15 -22.85 11.04 -11.82
C GLU A 15 -23.08 11.80 -10.51
N PHE A 16 -24.22 12.48 -10.38
CA PHE A 16 -24.55 13.31 -9.21
C PHE A 16 -25.57 12.65 -8.28
N TYR A 17 -25.80 11.35 -8.41
CA TYR A 17 -26.78 10.62 -7.60
C TYR A 17 -26.21 10.39 -6.19
N PRO A 18 -26.83 10.89 -5.10
CA PRO A 18 -26.26 10.78 -3.74
C PRO A 18 -25.98 9.33 -3.31
N TYR A 19 -26.81 8.37 -3.72
CA TYR A 19 -26.60 6.95 -3.42
C TYR A 19 -25.33 6.39 -4.05
N ARG A 20 -24.86 6.94 -5.18
CA ARG A 20 -23.56 6.59 -5.77
C ARG A 20 -22.40 7.09 -4.93
N TYR A 21 -22.50 8.31 -4.38
CA TYR A 21 -21.49 8.84 -3.47
C TYR A 21 -21.38 7.96 -2.23
N PHE A 22 -22.51 7.63 -1.60
CA PHE A 22 -22.53 6.72 -0.46
C PHE A 22 -21.99 5.32 -0.80
N ALA A 23 -22.28 4.79 -1.98
CA ALA A 23 -21.69 3.53 -2.43
C ALA A 23 -20.16 3.62 -2.66
N ALA A 24 -19.69 4.72 -3.25
CA ALA A 24 -18.25 4.94 -3.52
C ALA A 24 -17.43 5.19 -2.24
N GLU A 25 -18.05 5.75 -1.20
CA GLU A 25 -17.46 5.89 0.13
C GLU A 25 -17.69 4.66 1.02
N GLY A 26 -18.37 3.62 0.52
CA GLY A 26 -18.57 2.35 1.24
C GLY A 26 -19.73 2.32 2.25
N PHE A 27 -20.57 3.36 2.30
CA PHE A 27 -21.78 3.38 3.14
C PHE A 27 -22.93 2.50 2.62
N LEU A 28 -22.96 2.21 1.31
CA LEU A 28 -24.01 1.39 0.68
C LEU A 28 -23.39 0.33 -0.25
N PRO A 29 -24.07 -0.82 -0.48
CA PRO A 29 -23.66 -1.78 -1.49
C PRO A 29 -23.57 -1.15 -2.89
N GLY A 30 -22.43 -1.29 -3.55
CA GLY A 30 -22.11 -0.63 -4.81
C GLY A 30 -22.59 -1.31 -6.09
N TYR A 31 -23.24 -2.48 -6.01
CA TYR A 31 -23.58 -3.33 -7.16
C TYR A 31 -24.42 -2.65 -8.27
N ASN A 32 -25.11 -1.56 -7.96
CA ASN A 32 -25.94 -0.80 -8.92
C ASN A 32 -25.32 0.53 -9.37
N PHE A 33 -24.14 0.90 -8.89
CA PHE A 33 -23.54 2.21 -9.16
C PHE A 33 -22.11 2.06 -9.65
N PRO A 34 -21.88 2.16 -10.96
CA PRO A 34 -20.56 1.92 -11.47
C PRO A 34 -19.55 2.94 -11.00
N ARG A 35 -18.29 2.55 -10.84
CA ARG A 35 -17.22 3.49 -10.45
C ARG A 35 -17.09 4.59 -11.51
N LEU A 36 -16.84 5.83 -11.09
CA LEU A 36 -16.72 6.96 -12.02
C LEU A 36 -15.48 6.77 -12.91
N PRO A 37 -15.63 6.60 -14.23
CA PRO A 37 -14.49 6.46 -15.13
C PRO A 37 -13.77 7.80 -15.29
N VAL A 38 -12.52 7.75 -15.73
CA VAL A 38 -11.85 8.93 -16.28
C VAL A 38 -12.24 9.04 -17.75
N ARG A 39 -12.40 10.27 -18.24
CA ARG A 39 -12.79 10.56 -19.62
C ARG A 39 -11.68 11.28 -20.39
N ALA A 40 -11.62 11.02 -21.70
CA ALA A 40 -10.87 11.81 -22.65
C ALA A 40 -11.82 12.40 -23.70
N TYR A 41 -11.74 13.70 -23.93
CA TYR A 41 -12.47 14.40 -25.00
C TYR A 41 -11.72 14.28 -26.33
N ILE A 42 -12.41 13.79 -27.35
CA ILE A 42 -11.94 13.63 -28.71
C ILE A 42 -12.68 14.64 -29.60
N PRO A 43 -11.99 15.59 -30.24
CA PRO A 43 -12.62 16.52 -31.18
C PRO A 43 -12.89 15.81 -32.52
N ALA A 44 -13.85 14.89 -32.53
CA ALA A 44 -14.36 14.19 -33.71
C ALA A 44 -15.76 14.70 -34.09
N GLY A 45 -15.98 14.97 -35.39
CA GLY A 45 -17.24 15.54 -35.91
C GLY A 45 -17.55 16.95 -35.35
N ASP A 46 -18.82 17.36 -35.45
CA ASP A 46 -19.27 18.72 -35.08
C ASP A 46 -19.44 18.93 -33.55
N LYS A 47 -19.56 17.85 -32.76
CA LYS A 47 -19.87 17.93 -31.32
C LYS A 47 -18.77 17.40 -30.40
N GLY A 48 -17.78 16.69 -30.94
CA GLY A 48 -16.80 15.95 -30.15
C GLY A 48 -17.42 14.78 -29.38
N GLU A 49 -16.59 13.83 -28.97
CA GLU A 49 -17.03 12.64 -28.24
C GLU A 49 -16.14 12.39 -27.02
N PHE A 50 -16.71 11.75 -26.00
CA PHE A 50 -15.98 11.37 -24.79
C PHE A 50 -15.75 9.86 -24.77
N VAL A 51 -14.48 9.47 -24.67
CA VAL A 51 -14.08 8.08 -24.43
C VAL A 51 -13.86 7.89 -22.94
N SER A 52 -14.51 6.88 -22.36
CA SER A 52 -14.40 6.56 -20.93
C SER A 52 -13.50 5.34 -20.71
N ARG A 53 -12.71 5.36 -19.64
CA ARG A 53 -11.86 4.25 -19.20
C ARG A 53 -11.93 4.06 -17.68
N PRO A 54 -11.81 2.82 -17.18
CA PRO A 54 -11.56 2.57 -15.77
C PRO A 54 -10.36 3.39 -15.27
N ARG A 55 -10.41 3.88 -14.04
CA ARG A 55 -9.45 4.86 -13.48
C ARG A 55 -7.99 4.44 -13.63
N VAL A 56 -7.66 3.20 -13.24
CA VAL A 56 -6.28 2.68 -13.29
C VAL A 56 -5.77 2.53 -14.73
N VAL A 57 -6.64 2.09 -15.65
CA VAL A 57 -6.30 1.99 -17.08
C VAL A 57 -6.07 3.39 -17.67
N ALA A 58 -6.91 4.36 -17.29
CA ALA A 58 -6.79 5.73 -17.75
C ALA A 58 -5.46 6.37 -17.35
N LEU A 59 -4.89 6.06 -16.17
CA LEU A 59 -3.56 6.56 -15.78
C LEU A 59 -2.46 6.23 -16.81
N ARG A 60 -2.63 5.14 -17.57
CA ARG A 60 -1.72 4.75 -18.66
C ARG A 60 -2.21 5.28 -20.00
N GLU A 61 -3.44 4.98 -20.39
CA GLU A 61 -3.98 5.32 -21.72
C GLU A 61 -4.15 6.83 -21.92
N PHE A 62 -4.62 7.54 -20.89
CA PHE A 62 -4.87 8.99 -20.92
C PHE A 62 -3.71 9.78 -20.29
N ALA A 63 -2.55 9.16 -20.12
CA ALA A 63 -1.36 9.83 -19.62
C ALA A 63 -0.98 11.03 -20.52
N PRO A 64 -0.37 12.09 -19.95
CA PRO A 64 0.09 13.24 -20.71
C PRO A 64 0.97 12.86 -21.89
N SER A 65 0.69 13.50 -23.03
CA SER A 65 1.34 13.26 -24.33
C SER A 65 1.17 11.84 -24.90
N ASN A 66 0.36 10.97 -24.27
CA ASN A 66 0.03 9.68 -24.85
C ASN A 66 -0.95 9.83 -26.03
N PHE A 67 -1.04 8.79 -26.85
CA PHE A 67 -1.89 8.77 -28.03
C PHE A 67 -3.08 7.82 -27.88
N LEU A 68 -4.22 8.27 -28.38
CA LEU A 68 -5.47 7.53 -28.48
C LEU A 68 -5.84 7.36 -29.95
N TYR A 69 -6.28 6.15 -30.30
CA TYR A 69 -6.75 5.81 -31.63
C TYR A 69 -8.28 5.75 -31.62
N TYR A 70 -8.91 6.56 -32.47
CA TYR A 70 -10.37 6.67 -32.56
C TYR A 70 -10.80 6.88 -34.00
N GLU A 71 -11.70 6.04 -34.50
CA GLU A 71 -12.22 6.06 -35.89
C GLU A 71 -11.10 6.18 -36.95
N GLY A 72 -10.02 5.39 -36.78
CA GLY A 72 -8.87 5.40 -37.69
C GLY A 72 -8.01 6.67 -37.63
N SER A 73 -8.36 7.63 -36.79
CA SER A 73 -7.59 8.83 -36.52
C SER A 73 -6.83 8.74 -35.20
N LYS A 74 -5.73 9.48 -35.11
CA LYS A 74 -4.84 9.50 -33.96
C LYS A 74 -4.94 10.83 -33.22
N PHE A 75 -5.03 10.76 -31.91
CA PHE A 75 -5.27 11.90 -31.01
C PHE A 75 -4.26 11.91 -29.86
N GLU A 76 -3.57 13.02 -29.68
CA GLU A 76 -2.61 13.25 -28.59
C GLU A 76 -3.32 13.85 -27.38
N VAL A 77 -3.14 13.27 -26.20
CA VAL A 77 -3.54 13.87 -24.92
C VAL A 77 -2.61 15.05 -24.62
N TYR A 78 -3.10 16.27 -24.80
CA TYR A 78 -2.24 17.47 -24.74
C TYR A 78 -2.67 18.47 -23.68
N LYS A 79 -3.85 18.30 -23.08
CA LYS A 79 -4.40 19.28 -22.14
C LYS A 79 -5.27 18.63 -21.06
N THR A 80 -5.22 19.17 -19.85
CA THR A 80 -6.17 18.88 -18.77
C THR A 80 -7.08 20.09 -18.51
N ARG A 81 -8.23 19.85 -17.86
CA ARG A 81 -9.13 20.92 -17.43
C ARG A 81 -8.49 21.70 -16.27
N VAL A 82 -8.53 23.03 -16.36
CA VAL A 82 -8.09 23.94 -15.29
C VAL A 82 -9.33 24.63 -14.70
N PRO A 83 -9.51 24.64 -13.36
CA PRO A 83 -10.63 25.33 -12.74
C PRO A 83 -10.48 26.86 -12.80
N ALA A 84 -11.60 27.56 -12.56
CA ALA A 84 -11.64 29.01 -12.46
C ALA A 84 -10.88 29.46 -11.19
N GLY A 85 -9.58 29.67 -11.31
CA GLY A 85 -8.66 29.92 -10.19
C GLY A 85 -7.24 29.42 -10.42
N GLY A 86 -7.00 28.66 -11.50
CA GLY A 86 -5.71 28.03 -11.78
C GLY A 86 -5.58 26.69 -11.06
N ILE A 87 -4.68 25.83 -11.54
CA ILE A 87 -4.55 24.45 -11.03
C ILE A 87 -3.70 24.36 -9.75
N ASP A 88 -3.02 25.44 -9.35
CA ASP A 88 -2.05 25.41 -8.26
C ASP A 88 -2.66 25.02 -6.90
N ARG A 89 -3.97 25.28 -6.70
CA ARG A 89 -4.71 24.90 -5.48
C ARG A 89 -5.11 23.42 -5.44
N ASP A 90 -5.11 22.76 -6.59
CA ASP A 90 -5.52 21.36 -6.72
C ASP A 90 -4.35 20.40 -6.47
N TYR A 91 -3.11 20.91 -6.38
CA TYR A 91 -1.98 20.08 -6.03
C TYR A 91 -2.06 19.60 -4.59
N GLN A 92 -1.98 18.29 -4.44
CA GLN A 92 -1.86 17.61 -3.17
C GLN A 92 -0.40 17.28 -2.89
N ARG A 93 0.01 17.50 -1.64
CA ARG A 93 1.26 16.94 -1.10
C ARG A 93 0.93 15.59 -0.49
N VAL A 94 1.69 14.59 -0.88
CA VAL A 94 1.50 13.21 -0.40
C VAL A 94 2.84 12.62 -0.03
N SER A 95 2.84 11.68 0.92
CA SER A 95 3.99 10.82 1.16
C SER A 95 3.58 9.36 1.14
N VAL A 96 4.45 8.52 0.60
CA VAL A 96 4.20 7.09 0.47
C VAL A 96 5.30 6.30 1.15
N CYS A 97 4.90 5.23 1.85
CA CYS A 97 5.85 4.39 2.54
C CYS A 97 6.50 3.39 1.57
N PRO A 98 7.83 3.39 1.41
CA PRO A 98 8.50 2.41 0.55
C PRO A 98 8.47 0.99 1.14
N ASN A 99 8.29 0.83 2.45
CA ASN A 99 8.38 -0.45 3.14
C ASN A 99 7.06 -1.23 3.19
N CYS A 100 5.91 -0.56 3.36
CA CYS A 100 4.61 -1.24 3.39
C CYS A 100 3.62 -0.72 2.33
N GLY A 101 3.92 0.35 1.60
CA GLY A 101 3.03 0.92 0.59
C GLY A 101 1.93 1.84 1.13
N TYR A 102 1.93 2.15 2.43
CA TYR A 102 0.93 3.03 3.05
C TYR A 102 0.98 4.47 2.51
N PHE A 103 -0.19 5.07 2.31
CA PHE A 103 -0.38 6.41 1.75
C PHE A 103 -0.66 7.44 2.85
N HIS A 104 -0.03 8.61 2.75
CA HIS A 104 -0.23 9.74 3.64
C HIS A 104 -0.55 11.01 2.84
N ASP A 105 -1.64 11.66 3.18
CA ASP A 105 -2.12 12.92 2.61
C ASP A 105 -2.31 14.00 3.69
N GLY A 106 -2.58 15.23 3.25
CA GLY A 106 -2.79 16.37 4.15
C GLY A 106 -1.59 16.60 5.07
N ASP A 107 -1.84 16.84 6.35
CA ASP A 107 -0.80 17.04 7.37
C ASP A 107 0.07 15.80 7.59
N ASN A 108 -0.47 14.59 7.33
CA ASN A 108 0.30 13.35 7.44
C ASN A 108 1.37 13.22 6.35
N SER A 109 1.25 13.96 5.25
CA SER A 109 2.27 13.97 4.19
C SER A 109 3.63 14.49 4.66
N LEU A 110 3.65 15.31 5.72
CA LEU A 110 4.86 15.95 6.25
C LEU A 110 5.68 15.03 7.16
N ARG A 111 5.10 13.92 7.63
CA ARG A 111 5.75 12.96 8.53
C ARG A 111 7.07 12.45 7.96
N ASP A 112 7.99 12.12 8.84
CA ASP A 112 9.25 11.45 8.48
C ASP A 112 9.17 9.93 8.65
N THR A 113 8.16 9.44 9.36
CA THR A 113 7.91 8.03 9.62
C THR A 113 6.49 7.62 9.23
N CYS A 114 6.35 6.40 8.73
CA CYS A 114 5.08 5.83 8.33
C CYS A 114 4.17 5.58 9.55
N GLU A 115 2.94 6.04 9.50
CA GLU A 115 1.92 5.77 10.54
C GLU A 115 1.66 4.27 10.76
N ASN A 116 1.64 3.48 9.68
CA ASN A 116 1.29 2.06 9.71
C ASN A 116 2.45 1.15 10.15
N CYS A 117 3.62 1.25 9.51
CA CYS A 117 4.76 0.35 9.80
C CYS A 117 5.94 1.03 10.50
N ARG A 118 5.86 2.34 10.77
CA ARG A 118 6.89 3.14 11.47
C ARG A 118 8.26 3.22 10.79
N SER A 119 8.43 2.66 9.59
CA SER A 119 9.64 2.86 8.80
C SER A 119 9.83 4.32 8.40
N ARG A 120 11.08 4.75 8.18
CA ARG A 120 11.37 6.08 7.64
C ARG A 120 10.81 6.23 6.22
N LEU A 121 10.30 7.42 5.89
CA LEU A 121 9.74 7.76 4.58
C LEU A 121 10.85 8.28 3.66
N VAL A 122 11.62 7.34 3.12
CA VAL A 122 12.76 7.57 2.21
C VAL A 122 12.45 7.06 0.80
N SER A 123 13.33 7.35 -0.17
CA SER A 123 13.17 6.82 -1.52
C SER A 123 13.13 5.29 -1.56
N ASP A 124 12.37 4.71 -2.49
CA ASP A 124 12.29 3.27 -2.67
C ASP A 124 13.54 2.68 -3.37
N ARG A 125 13.58 1.34 -3.52
CA ARG A 125 14.67 0.61 -4.20
C ARG A 125 14.92 1.04 -5.65
N ASN A 126 13.92 1.65 -6.30
CA ASN A 126 13.97 2.11 -7.68
C ASN A 126 14.30 3.62 -7.76
N GLY A 127 14.61 4.26 -6.64
CA GLY A 127 14.94 5.69 -6.57
C GLY A 127 13.73 6.62 -6.63
N ASN A 128 12.50 6.11 -6.46
CA ASN A 128 11.30 6.94 -6.41
C ASN A 128 11.22 7.65 -5.06
N PRO A 129 11.03 8.99 -5.03
CA PRO A 129 10.92 9.72 -3.77
C PRO A 129 9.63 9.34 -3.02
N ALA A 130 9.73 9.19 -1.70
CA ALA A 130 8.58 8.96 -0.84
C ALA A 130 7.63 10.17 -0.78
N LYS A 131 8.19 11.39 -0.72
CA LYS A 131 7.41 12.64 -0.62
C LYS A 131 7.23 13.27 -2.00
N LEU A 132 6.00 13.51 -2.40
CA LEU A 132 5.62 14.15 -3.66
C LEU A 132 4.88 15.45 -3.37
N ASN A 133 5.33 16.56 -3.94
CA ASN A 133 4.79 17.88 -3.64
C ASN A 133 3.67 18.34 -4.60
N ARG A 134 3.62 17.77 -5.81
CA ARG A 134 2.68 18.17 -6.86
C ARG A 134 1.96 16.94 -7.40
N VAL A 135 0.98 16.45 -6.66
CA VAL A 135 0.11 15.34 -7.11
C VAL A 135 -1.25 15.90 -7.48
N LEU A 136 -1.76 15.51 -8.65
CA LEU A 136 -3.02 15.98 -9.18
C LEU A 136 -3.96 14.79 -9.43
N GLU A 137 -5.19 14.87 -8.96
CA GLU A 137 -6.20 13.88 -9.30
C GLU A 137 -6.51 13.92 -10.81
N MET A 138 -6.55 12.75 -11.44
CA MET A 138 -6.71 12.63 -12.88
C MET A 138 -8.15 12.95 -13.29
N GLY A 139 -8.35 14.19 -13.71
CA GLY A 139 -9.61 14.66 -14.29
C GLY A 139 -9.79 14.28 -15.76
N THR A 140 -10.77 14.94 -16.39
CA THR A 140 -11.03 14.77 -17.83
C THR A 140 -9.86 15.32 -18.67
N MET A 141 -9.34 14.47 -19.54
CA MET A 141 -8.27 14.82 -20.48
C MET A 141 -8.82 15.33 -21.81
N ILE A 142 -8.10 16.24 -22.45
CA ILE A 142 -8.47 16.84 -23.73
C ILE A 142 -7.40 16.47 -24.76
N THR A 143 -7.86 16.02 -25.92
CA THR A 143 -7.00 15.55 -26.99
C THR A 143 -7.00 16.49 -28.20
N ARG A 144 -5.97 16.37 -29.04
CA ARG A 144 -5.87 17.03 -30.35
C ARG A 144 -5.46 16.03 -31.43
N ARG A 145 -5.97 16.19 -32.65
CA ARG A 145 -5.60 15.31 -33.77
C ARG A 145 -4.12 15.48 -34.13
N ARG A 146 -3.43 14.37 -34.40
CA ARG A 146 -2.03 14.33 -34.86
C ARG A 146 -1.89 13.29 -35.97
N GLU A 147 -1.33 13.69 -37.10
CA GLU A 147 -1.21 12.82 -38.29
C GLU A 147 0.16 12.12 -38.43
N ARG A 148 1.17 12.54 -37.65
CA ARG A 148 2.53 11.97 -37.71
C ARG A 148 2.78 10.98 -36.56
N ILE A 149 3.42 9.87 -36.89
CA ILE A 149 4.06 8.94 -35.94
C ILE A 149 5.41 9.55 -35.56
N THR A 150 5.70 9.66 -34.27
CA THR A 150 6.97 10.20 -33.76
C THR A 150 7.75 9.10 -33.06
N CYS A 151 9.08 9.14 -33.05
CA CYS A 151 9.89 8.14 -32.35
C CYS A 151 9.54 8.03 -30.85
N ASP A 152 9.13 9.15 -30.24
CA ASP A 152 8.66 9.18 -28.85
C ASP A 152 7.43 8.30 -28.59
N GLU A 153 6.56 8.10 -29.59
CA GLU A 153 5.40 7.22 -29.47
C GLU A 153 5.80 5.75 -29.40
N GLU A 154 6.64 5.32 -30.33
CA GLU A 154 7.14 3.94 -30.42
C GLU A 154 7.92 3.58 -29.14
N GLU A 155 8.70 4.52 -28.62
CA GLU A 155 9.41 4.33 -27.36
C GLU A 155 8.49 4.30 -26.14
N ARG A 156 7.38 5.05 -26.10
CA ARG A 156 6.40 4.97 -24.99
C ARG A 156 5.65 3.64 -24.97
N LEU A 157 5.30 3.10 -26.13
CA LEU A 157 4.77 1.74 -26.24
C LEU A 157 5.78 0.71 -25.70
N LYS A 158 7.07 0.96 -25.90
CA LYS A 158 8.17 0.08 -25.47
C LYS A 158 8.47 0.16 -23.97
N TYR A 159 8.54 1.35 -23.38
CA TYR A 159 9.00 1.54 -21.99
C TYR A 159 7.85 1.74 -20.98
N GLY A 160 6.71 2.32 -21.39
CA GLY A 160 5.56 2.55 -20.52
C GLY A 160 5.80 3.57 -19.39
N TYR A 161 4.94 3.50 -18.36
CA TYR A 161 4.93 4.43 -17.22
C TYR A 161 5.31 3.75 -15.91
N ASN A 162 5.85 4.54 -14.99
CA ASN A 162 6.09 4.13 -13.61
C ASN A 162 4.81 4.34 -12.79
N LEU A 163 4.02 3.28 -12.65
CA LEU A 163 2.81 3.27 -11.82
C LEU A 163 3.15 2.67 -10.45
N THR A 164 2.72 3.33 -9.38
CA THR A 164 2.88 2.82 -8.01
C THR A 164 1.54 2.77 -7.30
N THR A 165 1.27 1.64 -6.65
CA THR A 165 0.04 1.40 -5.89
C THR A 165 0.28 1.59 -4.41
N HIS A 166 -0.69 2.24 -3.75
CA HIS A 166 -0.64 2.59 -2.35
C HIS A 166 -2.02 2.43 -1.71
N PHE A 167 -2.06 2.27 -0.40
CA PHE A 167 -3.32 2.09 0.33
C PHE A 167 -3.30 2.80 1.68
N ARG A 168 -4.48 2.95 2.28
CA ARG A 168 -4.66 3.42 3.66
C ARG A 168 -5.89 2.74 4.22
N TYR A 169 -5.77 2.19 5.42
CA TYR A 169 -6.92 1.62 6.13
C TYR A 169 -7.87 2.74 6.54
N ASP A 170 -9.15 2.42 6.61
CA ASP A 170 -10.07 3.21 7.41
C ASP A 170 -9.84 2.94 8.90
N ALA A 171 -9.99 3.96 9.74
CA ALA A 171 -9.57 3.93 11.15
C ALA A 171 -10.38 2.93 12.00
N GLN A 172 -11.60 2.58 11.58
CA GLN A 172 -12.55 1.84 12.41
C GLN A 172 -12.69 0.36 12.04
N ASN A 173 -12.27 -0.05 10.83
CA ASN A 173 -12.58 -1.37 10.28
C ASN A 173 -11.34 -2.14 9.84
N ARG A 174 -10.44 -2.41 10.81
CA ARG A 174 -9.21 -3.17 10.59
C ARG A 174 -9.18 -4.42 11.46
N GLU A 175 -9.01 -5.58 10.83
CA GLU A 175 -8.85 -6.86 11.52
C GLU A 175 -7.49 -7.48 11.19
N THR A 176 -6.83 -8.05 12.19
CA THR A 176 -5.54 -8.73 12.02
C THR A 176 -5.66 -10.19 12.42
N ALA A 177 -5.02 -11.06 11.67
CA ALA A 177 -4.98 -12.49 11.94
C ALA A 177 -3.64 -13.08 11.51
N THR A 178 -3.27 -14.18 12.16
CA THR A 178 -2.07 -14.93 11.83
C THR A 178 -2.46 -16.31 11.32
N VAL A 179 -1.82 -16.75 10.23
CA VAL A 179 -1.94 -18.11 9.67
C VAL A 179 -0.74 -18.90 10.15
N ALA A 180 -0.96 -19.92 10.96
CA ALA A 180 0.09 -20.79 11.48
C ALA A 180 -0.05 -22.20 10.91
N ALA A 181 1.08 -22.86 10.63
CA ALA A 181 1.14 -24.28 10.29
C ALA A 181 0.68 -25.14 11.48
N ALA A 182 0.47 -26.44 11.24
CA ALA A 182 0.05 -27.39 12.27
C ALA A 182 1.04 -27.51 13.45
N ASP A 183 2.32 -27.21 13.23
CA ASP A 183 3.38 -27.19 14.26
C ASP A 183 3.47 -25.83 15.01
N GLY A 184 2.59 -24.88 14.70
CA GLY A 184 2.55 -23.55 15.28
C GLY A 184 3.45 -22.52 14.59
N THR A 185 4.21 -22.90 13.54
CA THR A 185 5.06 -21.97 12.79
C THR A 185 4.21 -20.92 12.08
N PRO A 186 4.42 -19.61 12.32
CA PRO A 186 3.68 -18.56 11.61
C PRO A 186 4.10 -18.52 10.14
N LEU A 187 3.12 -18.63 9.24
CA LEU A 187 3.34 -18.60 7.79
C LEU A 187 2.97 -17.23 7.21
N LEU A 188 1.80 -16.71 7.54
CA LEU A 188 1.30 -15.44 6.99
C LEU A 188 0.75 -14.57 8.10
N LYS A 189 1.00 -13.26 8.01
CA LYS A 189 0.24 -12.26 8.75
C LYS A 189 -0.75 -11.59 7.81
N LEU A 190 -2.00 -11.53 8.25
CA LEU A 190 -3.13 -11.00 7.50
C LEU A 190 -3.59 -9.71 8.17
N THR A 191 -3.80 -8.68 7.37
CA THR A 191 -4.49 -7.46 7.82
C THR A 191 -5.60 -7.13 6.83
N TYR A 192 -6.83 -7.35 7.26
CA TYR A 192 -8.03 -6.98 6.51
C TYR A 192 -8.42 -5.53 6.83
N GLY A 193 -8.82 -4.81 5.79
CA GLY A 193 -9.40 -3.48 5.89
C GLY A 193 -10.67 -3.42 5.07
N GLU A 194 -11.80 -3.16 5.73
CA GLU A 194 -13.04 -2.85 5.04
C GLU A 194 -13.03 -1.39 4.60
N THR A 195 -13.59 -1.09 3.42
CA THR A 195 -13.69 0.30 2.90
C THR A 195 -12.36 1.08 2.91
N ALA A 196 -11.25 0.38 2.69
CA ALA A 196 -9.94 1.01 2.62
C ALA A 196 -9.78 1.81 1.33
N LYS A 197 -8.98 2.87 1.39
CA LYS A 197 -8.68 3.71 0.23
C LYS A 197 -7.45 3.19 -0.49
N LEU A 198 -7.56 3.12 -1.81
CA LEU A 198 -6.51 2.73 -2.75
C LEU A 198 -6.13 3.92 -3.61
N TRP A 199 -4.84 4.07 -3.88
CA TRP A 199 -4.28 5.11 -4.73
C TRP A 199 -3.32 4.53 -5.73
N TRP A 200 -3.45 4.94 -6.98
CA TRP A 200 -2.46 4.66 -8.02
C TRP A 200 -1.88 5.97 -8.50
N ILE A 201 -0.54 6.06 -8.48
CA ILE A 201 0.19 7.25 -8.91
C ILE A 201 0.94 6.93 -10.18
N ASN A 202 0.72 7.71 -11.24
CA ASN A 202 1.61 7.74 -12.39
C ASN A 202 2.75 8.71 -12.12
N ARG A 203 3.94 8.14 -11.93
CA ARG A 203 5.17 8.85 -11.57
C ARG A 203 5.96 9.38 -12.77
N GLY A 204 5.48 9.19 -13.99
CA GLY A 204 6.15 9.62 -15.22
C GLY A 204 6.60 8.46 -16.11
N SER A 205 7.32 8.80 -17.17
CA SER A 205 7.80 7.86 -18.19
C SER A 205 9.01 7.07 -17.71
N LYS A 206 9.04 5.74 -17.95
CA LYS A 206 10.19 4.90 -17.60
C LYS A 206 11.44 5.19 -18.45
N ARG A 207 11.28 5.75 -19.66
CA ARG A 207 12.36 5.98 -20.65
C ARG A 207 13.52 6.81 -20.10
N ASN A 208 13.19 7.92 -19.43
CA ASN A 208 14.17 8.95 -19.04
C ASN A 208 14.34 9.06 -17.52
N GLN A 209 13.78 8.10 -16.76
CA GLN A 209 13.58 8.26 -15.31
C GLN A 209 12.93 9.63 -14.98
N GLU A 210 12.08 10.10 -15.90
CA GLU A 210 11.39 11.38 -15.76
C GLU A 210 10.49 11.31 -14.52
N ARG A 211 10.68 12.25 -13.62
CA ARG A 211 9.86 12.40 -12.43
C ARG A 211 8.69 13.30 -12.78
N GLY A 212 7.51 12.68 -12.89
CA GLY A 212 6.26 13.35 -13.19
C GLY A 212 6.14 13.85 -14.64
N PHE A 213 5.22 14.78 -14.84
CA PHE A 213 4.83 15.36 -16.12
C PHE A 213 4.88 16.88 -16.04
N LYS A 214 5.31 17.52 -17.14
CA LYS A 214 5.35 18.98 -17.24
C LYS A 214 3.95 19.52 -17.51
N LEU A 215 3.48 20.45 -16.69
CA LEU A 215 2.16 21.09 -16.80
C LEU A 215 2.26 22.60 -16.70
N ASP A 216 1.65 23.31 -17.65
CA ASP A 216 1.38 24.74 -17.50
C ASP A 216 0.11 24.93 -16.64
N GLY A 217 0.29 25.44 -15.42
CA GLY A 217 -0.81 25.60 -14.46
C GLY A 217 -1.85 26.66 -14.82
N LYS A 218 -1.57 27.55 -15.78
CA LYS A 218 -2.52 28.56 -16.28
C LYS A 218 -3.35 28.02 -17.43
N THR A 219 -2.71 27.34 -18.38
CA THR A 219 -3.37 26.91 -19.62
C THR A 219 -3.85 25.47 -19.57
N GLY A 220 -3.29 24.64 -18.68
CA GLY A 220 -3.56 23.20 -18.57
C GLY A 220 -2.85 22.37 -19.62
N LEU A 221 -1.92 22.96 -20.38
CA LEU A 221 -1.19 22.27 -21.44
C LEU A 221 -0.11 21.35 -20.84
N TRP A 222 -0.09 20.11 -21.33
CA TRP A 222 0.92 19.12 -20.99
C TRP A 222 2.14 19.21 -21.92
N GLY A 223 3.31 18.92 -21.36
CA GLY A 223 4.58 18.86 -22.08
C GLY A 223 5.32 20.20 -22.12
N GLU A 224 6.43 20.23 -22.87
CA GLU A 224 7.11 21.48 -23.19
C GLU A 224 6.25 22.22 -24.21
N GLY A 225 5.50 23.23 -23.75
CA GLY A 225 4.82 24.15 -24.67
C GLY A 225 5.81 24.60 -25.74
N ASN A 226 5.37 24.60 -27.00
CA ASN A 226 6.20 24.78 -28.19
C ASN A 226 7.08 26.05 -28.11
N ARG A 227 8.25 25.98 -27.44
CA ARG A 227 9.27 27.03 -27.38
C ARG A 227 10.13 26.93 -28.64
N GLN A 228 9.49 27.13 -29.79
CA GLN A 228 10.16 27.45 -31.05
C GLN A 228 10.31 28.97 -31.26
N THR A 229 10.00 29.78 -30.26
CA THR A 229 10.41 31.19 -30.23
C THR A 229 11.65 31.33 -29.37
N ASN A 230 12.77 31.63 -30.04
CA ASN A 230 14.02 32.11 -29.46
C ASN A 230 13.78 33.05 -28.28
N SER A 231 13.97 32.54 -27.07
CA SER A 231 14.40 33.33 -25.92
C SER A 231 15.02 32.35 -24.94
N ALA A 232 16.31 32.50 -24.68
CA ALA A 232 17.00 31.82 -23.61
C ALA A 232 16.35 32.22 -22.28
N ILE A 233 15.36 31.44 -21.84
CA ILE A 233 14.78 31.54 -20.51
C ILE A 233 15.51 30.49 -19.67
N ASP A 234 16.50 31.00 -18.95
CA ASP A 234 17.09 30.50 -17.71
C ASP A 234 16.69 29.06 -17.34
N SER A 235 17.61 28.13 -17.60
CA SER A 235 17.52 26.70 -17.31
C SER A 235 17.65 26.36 -15.81
N SER A 236 17.23 27.28 -14.92
CA SER A 236 17.41 27.18 -13.47
C SER A 236 16.10 27.04 -12.67
N LEU A 237 14.93 27.07 -13.32
CA LEU A 237 13.66 26.77 -12.65
C LEU A 237 13.39 25.24 -12.67
N PRO A 238 13.20 24.60 -11.50
CA PRO A 238 12.84 23.18 -11.44
C PRO A 238 11.58 22.96 -12.27
N THR A 239 11.68 22.08 -13.25
CA THR A 239 10.57 21.76 -14.12
C THR A 239 9.44 21.16 -13.27
N PRO A 240 8.18 21.61 -13.38
CA PRO A 240 7.14 21.12 -12.46
C PRO A 240 6.89 19.63 -12.73
N GLU A 241 7.39 18.78 -11.82
CA GLU A 241 7.19 17.34 -11.77
C GLU A 241 5.77 17.06 -11.23
N VAL A 242 4.75 17.11 -12.09
CA VAL A 242 3.37 16.82 -11.68
C VAL A 242 3.11 15.32 -11.81
N HIS A 243 2.66 14.69 -10.73
CA HIS A 243 2.23 13.29 -10.75
C HIS A 243 0.72 13.21 -10.87
N LEU A 244 0.23 12.22 -11.62
CA LEU A 244 -1.21 11.98 -11.74
C LEU A 244 -1.63 10.87 -10.79
N LEU A 245 -2.77 11.07 -10.14
CA LEU A 245 -3.32 10.16 -9.16
C LEU A 245 -4.75 9.78 -9.52
N VAL A 246 -5.12 8.52 -9.32
CA VAL A 246 -6.52 8.12 -9.18
C VAL A 246 -6.68 7.39 -7.87
N GLN A 247 -7.86 7.50 -7.29
CA GLN A 247 -8.20 6.84 -6.04
C GLN A 247 -9.43 5.94 -6.20
N ASP A 248 -9.60 5.01 -5.28
CA ASP A 248 -10.77 4.15 -5.19
C ASP A 248 -10.96 3.66 -3.76
N THR A 249 -12.16 3.17 -3.45
CA THR A 249 -12.47 2.58 -2.14
C THR A 249 -12.83 1.12 -2.34
N SER A 250 -12.20 0.24 -1.57
CA SER A 250 -12.37 -1.21 -1.70
C SER A 250 -12.07 -1.91 -0.39
N ASN A 251 -12.63 -3.10 -0.23
CA ASN A 251 -12.10 -4.06 0.74
C ASN A 251 -10.72 -4.51 0.30
N ILE A 252 -9.79 -4.57 1.24
CA ILE A 252 -8.42 -4.99 1.00
C ILE A 252 -7.97 -6.04 2.01
N LEU A 253 -7.01 -6.86 1.59
CA LEU A 253 -6.28 -7.77 2.46
C LEU A 253 -4.80 -7.60 2.17
N VAL A 254 -4.05 -7.15 3.17
CA VAL A 254 -2.60 -7.14 3.12
C VAL A 254 -2.09 -8.44 3.74
N VAL A 255 -1.38 -9.22 2.94
CA VAL A 255 -0.75 -10.49 3.33
C VAL A 255 0.75 -10.27 3.42
N GLU A 256 1.34 -10.57 4.56
CA GLU A 256 2.77 -10.55 4.80
C GLU A 256 3.26 -12.00 4.99
N PRO A 257 3.98 -12.57 4.00
CA PRO A 257 4.61 -13.87 4.16
C PRO A 257 5.78 -13.81 5.14
N MET A 258 5.74 -14.66 6.16
CA MET A 258 6.75 -14.76 7.22
C MET A 258 7.93 -15.63 6.77
N ILE A 259 8.63 -15.18 5.73
CA ILE A 259 9.78 -15.87 5.14
C ILE A 259 11.10 -15.18 5.47
N ALA A 260 12.17 -15.95 5.50
CA ALA A 260 13.52 -15.40 5.47
C ALA A 260 13.82 -14.84 4.06
N LEU A 261 14.34 -13.62 4.00
CA LEU A 261 14.75 -13.02 2.73
C LEU A 261 16.08 -13.65 2.27
N ASN A 262 16.04 -14.34 1.13
CA ASN A 262 17.19 -14.93 0.46
C ASN A 262 17.18 -14.57 -1.05
N GLU A 263 18.14 -15.07 -1.82
CA GLU A 263 18.27 -14.78 -3.26
C GLU A 263 17.05 -15.21 -4.09
N THR A 264 16.31 -16.23 -3.64
CA THR A 264 15.10 -16.73 -4.32
C THR A 264 13.81 -16.06 -3.84
N ALA A 265 13.88 -15.14 -2.88
CA ALA A 265 12.71 -14.56 -2.25
C ALA A 265 11.83 -13.79 -3.25
N GLU A 266 12.40 -13.05 -4.20
CA GLU A 266 11.60 -12.30 -5.19
C GLU A 266 10.80 -13.25 -6.11
N ALA A 267 11.44 -14.31 -6.62
CA ALA A 267 10.79 -15.32 -7.44
C ALA A 267 9.73 -16.12 -6.65
N PHE A 268 10.05 -16.46 -5.40
CA PHE A 268 9.11 -17.10 -4.49
C PHE A 268 7.87 -16.23 -4.24
N LEU A 269 8.06 -14.95 -3.88
CA LEU A 269 6.99 -14.02 -3.57
C LEU A 269 6.11 -13.74 -4.80
N ALA A 270 6.71 -13.55 -5.97
CA ALA A 270 5.97 -13.40 -7.22
C ALA A 270 5.13 -14.65 -7.54
N THR A 271 5.72 -15.84 -7.40
CA THR A 271 5.02 -17.11 -7.61
C THR A 271 3.89 -17.31 -6.61
N LEU A 272 4.13 -17.02 -5.32
CA LEU A 272 3.16 -17.19 -4.25
C LEU A 272 1.97 -16.23 -4.40
N GLN A 273 2.20 -14.97 -4.76
CA GLN A 273 1.13 -14.00 -5.00
C GLN A 273 0.13 -14.53 -6.04
N PHE A 274 0.60 -14.94 -7.22
CA PHE A 274 -0.31 -15.39 -8.29
C PHE A 274 -0.92 -16.76 -7.99
N ALA A 275 -0.22 -17.64 -7.26
CA ALA A 275 -0.81 -18.89 -6.79
C ALA A 275 -1.96 -18.64 -5.81
N LEU A 276 -1.80 -17.71 -4.87
CA LEU A 276 -2.85 -17.30 -3.94
C LEU A 276 -3.98 -16.57 -4.66
N GLU A 277 -3.71 -15.62 -5.55
CA GLU A 277 -4.73 -14.93 -6.36
C GLU A 277 -5.64 -15.94 -7.07
N ARG A 278 -5.04 -16.87 -7.83
CA ARG A 278 -5.80 -17.85 -8.62
C ARG A 278 -6.53 -18.88 -7.78
N SER A 279 -5.95 -19.29 -6.66
CA SER A 279 -6.62 -20.24 -5.76
C SER A 279 -7.76 -19.60 -4.98
N ILE A 280 -7.64 -18.33 -4.58
CA ILE A 280 -8.76 -17.57 -3.99
C ILE A 280 -9.87 -17.42 -5.04
N GLN A 281 -9.54 -17.01 -6.27
CA GLN A 281 -10.51 -16.93 -7.37
C GLN A 281 -11.23 -18.26 -7.59
N ALA A 282 -10.49 -19.37 -7.64
CA ALA A 282 -11.07 -20.71 -7.86
C ALA A 282 -11.97 -21.17 -6.69
N VAL A 283 -11.54 -21.00 -5.44
CA VAL A 283 -12.29 -21.46 -4.24
C VAL A 283 -13.58 -20.66 -4.06
N TYR A 284 -13.53 -19.35 -4.28
CA TYR A 284 -14.66 -18.45 -4.08
C TYR A 284 -15.44 -18.16 -5.37
N LYS A 285 -15.05 -18.78 -6.49
CA LYS A 285 -15.69 -18.66 -7.81
C LYS A 285 -15.77 -17.21 -8.30
N LEU A 286 -14.67 -16.49 -8.15
CA LEU A 286 -14.52 -15.13 -8.65
C LEU A 286 -14.05 -15.15 -10.10
N GLU A 287 -14.51 -14.18 -10.88
CA GLU A 287 -13.96 -13.90 -12.20
C GLU A 287 -12.59 -13.21 -12.09
N ASP A 288 -11.80 -13.28 -13.16
CA ASP A 288 -10.42 -12.76 -13.20
C ASP A 288 -10.33 -11.25 -12.86
N ASP A 289 -11.38 -10.47 -13.09
CA ASP A 289 -11.45 -9.04 -12.83
C ASP A 289 -12.12 -8.65 -11.50
N GLU A 290 -12.59 -9.62 -10.71
CA GLU A 290 -13.23 -9.36 -9.41
C GLU A 290 -12.23 -9.30 -8.25
N LEU A 291 -11.11 -10.02 -8.36
CA LEU A 291 -10.00 -9.99 -7.41
C LEU A 291 -8.70 -9.61 -8.13
N CYS A 292 -8.05 -8.58 -7.63
CA CYS A 292 -6.75 -8.16 -8.11
C CYS A 292 -5.71 -8.25 -7.00
N SER A 293 -4.44 -8.44 -7.37
CA SER A 293 -3.34 -8.39 -6.43
C SER A 293 -2.13 -7.63 -6.95
N GLU A 294 -1.37 -7.03 -6.04
CA GLU A 294 -0.09 -6.37 -6.32
C GLU A 294 0.87 -6.53 -5.14
N ARG A 295 2.19 -6.53 -5.42
CA ARG A 295 3.20 -6.57 -4.35
C ARG A 295 3.57 -5.16 -3.91
N LEU A 296 3.39 -4.88 -2.63
CA LEU A 296 3.75 -3.63 -1.99
C LEU A 296 5.07 -3.73 -1.24
N GLY A 297 5.61 -2.57 -0.85
CA GLY A 297 6.66 -2.55 0.16
C GLY A 297 7.96 -3.20 -0.32
N GLN A 298 8.42 -2.82 -1.51
CA GLN A 298 9.55 -3.46 -2.19
C GLN A 298 9.32 -4.95 -2.54
N GLY A 299 8.07 -5.38 -2.63
CA GLY A 299 7.70 -6.73 -3.04
C GLY A 299 7.42 -7.69 -1.88
N ARG A 300 7.50 -7.21 -0.62
CA ARG A 300 7.40 -8.04 0.59
C ARG A 300 5.97 -8.36 1.02
N HIS A 301 5.01 -7.50 0.68
CA HIS A 301 3.62 -7.66 1.09
C HIS A 301 2.76 -7.85 -0.15
N PHE A 302 1.72 -8.66 -0.07
CA PHE A 302 0.72 -8.77 -1.12
C PHE A 302 -0.51 -7.95 -0.73
N LEU A 303 -0.89 -7.01 -1.56
CA LEU A 303 -2.17 -6.33 -1.46
C LEU A 303 -3.16 -7.05 -2.37
N PHE A 304 -4.18 -7.65 -1.79
CA PHE A 304 -5.37 -8.09 -2.50
C PHE A 304 -6.48 -7.05 -2.32
N TRP A 305 -7.25 -6.80 -3.37
CA TRP A 305 -8.45 -5.97 -3.28
C TRP A 305 -9.57 -6.48 -4.16
N GLU A 306 -10.79 -6.20 -3.74
CA GLU A 306 -12.01 -6.55 -4.47
C GLU A 306 -12.28 -5.49 -5.54
N ALA A 307 -11.94 -5.82 -6.78
CA ALA A 307 -12.14 -4.93 -7.92
C ALA A 307 -13.62 -4.87 -8.37
N ALA A 308 -14.43 -5.85 -7.96
CA ALA A 308 -15.88 -5.87 -8.18
C ALA A 308 -16.59 -4.68 -7.51
N GLU A 309 -17.62 -4.15 -8.17
CA GLU A 309 -18.40 -3.02 -7.67
C GLU A 309 -19.21 -3.44 -6.43
N GLY A 310 -19.01 -2.73 -5.31
CA GLY A 310 -19.63 -3.06 -4.03
C GLY A 310 -18.91 -4.11 -3.18
N GLY A 311 -17.80 -4.67 -3.67
CA GLY A 311 -17.03 -5.70 -2.96
C GLY A 311 -17.67 -7.09 -3.07
N ALA A 312 -16.82 -8.10 -3.28
CA ALA A 312 -17.24 -9.50 -3.30
C ALA A 312 -17.47 -10.06 -1.88
N GLY A 313 -16.93 -9.39 -0.85
CA GLY A 313 -16.99 -9.85 0.55
C GLY A 313 -16.20 -11.14 0.78
N VAL A 314 -15.30 -11.51 -0.12
CA VAL A 314 -14.47 -12.72 -0.07
C VAL A 314 -13.27 -12.51 0.84
N LEU A 315 -12.66 -11.32 0.84
CA LEU A 315 -11.45 -11.07 1.61
C LEU A 315 -11.65 -11.22 3.13
N SER A 316 -12.83 -10.87 3.65
CA SER A 316 -13.18 -11.11 5.06
C SER A 316 -13.35 -12.60 5.39
N GLN A 317 -13.73 -13.43 4.41
CA GLN A 317 -13.84 -14.88 4.59
C GLN A 317 -12.47 -15.56 4.76
N LEU A 318 -11.40 -14.92 4.29
CA LEU A 318 -10.03 -15.43 4.41
C LEU A 318 -9.53 -15.43 5.86
N LEU A 319 -10.20 -14.71 6.76
CA LEU A 319 -9.89 -14.69 8.19
C LEU A 319 -10.53 -15.87 8.95
N LYS A 320 -11.35 -16.69 8.28
CA LYS A 320 -11.94 -17.88 8.90
C LYS A 320 -10.89 -18.97 9.16
N PRO A 321 -11.00 -19.74 10.26
CA PRO A 321 -9.96 -20.67 10.71
C PRO A 321 -9.41 -21.65 9.68
N GLN A 322 -10.22 -22.10 8.71
CA GLN A 322 -9.84 -23.12 7.73
C GLN A 322 -9.75 -22.59 6.30
N ALA A 323 -9.84 -21.27 6.09
CA ALA A 323 -9.88 -20.69 4.74
C ALA A 323 -8.64 -21.07 3.90
N PHE A 324 -7.45 -20.98 4.51
CA PHE A 324 -6.19 -21.27 3.82
C PHE A 324 -5.95 -22.74 3.50
N GLN A 325 -6.65 -23.68 4.15
CA GLN A 325 -6.54 -25.10 3.83
C GLN A 325 -7.12 -25.39 2.43
N ALA A 326 -8.33 -24.87 2.17
CA ALA A 326 -8.99 -25.00 0.87
C ALA A 326 -8.22 -24.27 -0.24
N ILE A 327 -7.71 -23.07 0.06
CA ILE A 327 -6.90 -22.26 -0.88
C ILE A 327 -5.60 -22.98 -1.22
N ALA A 328 -4.89 -23.52 -0.22
CA ALA A 328 -3.67 -24.28 -0.45
C ALA A 328 -3.91 -25.53 -1.31
N GLN A 329 -4.99 -26.26 -1.04
CA GLN A 329 -5.36 -27.43 -1.83
C GLN A 329 -5.64 -27.06 -3.29
N ALA A 330 -6.40 -25.98 -3.53
CA ALA A 330 -6.66 -25.47 -4.87
C ALA A 330 -5.36 -24.98 -5.54
N ALA A 331 -4.47 -24.31 -4.82
CA ALA A 331 -3.18 -23.85 -5.35
C ALA A 331 -2.28 -25.02 -5.75
N LEU A 332 -2.25 -26.11 -4.98
CA LEU A 332 -1.51 -27.33 -5.33
C LEU A 332 -2.05 -27.97 -6.61
N ASP A 333 -3.37 -27.96 -6.81
CA ASP A 333 -4.00 -28.48 -8.02
C ASP A 333 -3.71 -27.61 -9.25
N ILE A 334 -3.93 -26.29 -9.13
CA ILE A 334 -3.65 -25.30 -10.18
C ILE A 334 -2.18 -25.37 -10.60
N CYS A 335 -1.27 -25.53 -9.65
CA CYS A 335 0.16 -25.71 -9.92
C CYS A 335 0.53 -27.11 -10.45
N HIS A 336 -0.44 -27.97 -10.80
CA HIS A 336 -0.25 -29.32 -11.34
C HIS A 336 0.61 -30.23 -10.43
N PHE A 337 0.50 -30.08 -9.10
CA PHE A 337 1.14 -30.99 -8.15
C PHE A 337 0.27 -32.20 -7.82
N ILE A 338 -1.05 -32.03 -7.89
CA ILE A 338 -2.02 -33.13 -7.71
C ILE A 338 -2.23 -33.87 -9.03
N HIS A 339 -2.49 -33.13 -10.11
CA HIS A 339 -2.64 -33.66 -11.46
C HIS A 339 -1.46 -33.19 -12.34
N PRO A 340 -0.38 -33.99 -12.48
CA PRO A 340 0.81 -33.57 -13.19
C PRO A 340 0.56 -33.32 -14.68
N LYS A 341 1.10 -32.20 -15.18
CA LYS A 341 1.08 -31.84 -16.59
C LYS A 341 2.51 -31.83 -17.14
N GLN A 342 2.83 -32.77 -18.04
CA GLN A 342 4.19 -32.94 -18.57
C GLN A 342 4.69 -31.70 -19.35
N SER A 343 3.80 -30.95 -19.99
CA SER A 343 4.17 -29.74 -20.73
C SER A 343 4.43 -28.52 -19.85
N CYS A 344 4.17 -28.59 -18.54
CA CYS A 344 4.41 -27.50 -17.60
C CYS A 344 5.76 -27.70 -16.91
N SER A 345 6.76 -26.93 -17.33
CA SER A 345 8.07 -26.87 -16.68
C SER A 345 7.99 -26.02 -15.40
N GLN A 346 8.16 -24.71 -15.51
CA GLN A 346 8.18 -23.77 -14.37
C GLN A 346 6.81 -23.12 -14.14
N ALA A 347 6.15 -22.70 -15.22
CA ALA A 347 4.81 -22.11 -15.22
C ALA A 347 4.18 -22.24 -16.62
N CYS A 348 2.85 -22.21 -16.71
CA CYS A 348 2.08 -22.20 -17.95
C CYS A 348 0.79 -21.37 -17.78
N TYR A 349 0.07 -21.09 -18.87
CA TYR A 349 -1.17 -20.28 -18.83
C TYR A 349 -2.34 -20.95 -18.08
N GLU A 350 -2.33 -22.27 -17.97
CA GLU A 350 -3.32 -23.01 -17.18
C GLU A 350 -2.97 -23.06 -15.68
N CYS A 351 -1.76 -22.65 -15.29
CA CYS A 351 -1.36 -22.50 -13.88
C CYS A 351 -1.14 -21.03 -13.50
N LEU A 352 0.07 -20.49 -13.66
CA LEU A 352 0.45 -19.18 -13.11
C LEU A 352 0.58 -18.05 -14.14
N LEU A 353 0.74 -18.36 -15.43
CA LEU A 353 0.92 -17.32 -16.46
C LEU A 353 -0.43 -16.69 -16.84
N SER A 354 -0.46 -15.38 -16.95
CA SER A 354 -1.57 -14.61 -17.51
C SER A 354 -1.04 -13.46 -18.37
N TYR A 355 -1.92 -12.84 -19.16
CA TYR A 355 -1.55 -11.62 -19.90
C TYR A 355 -1.27 -10.43 -18.98
N ARG A 356 -1.84 -10.42 -17.77
CA ARG A 356 -1.69 -9.33 -16.80
C ARG A 356 -0.33 -9.35 -16.09
N ASN A 357 0.28 -10.53 -15.94
CA ASN A 357 1.55 -10.71 -15.23
C ASN A 357 2.76 -10.97 -16.14
N GLN A 358 2.71 -10.57 -17.41
CA GLN A 358 3.81 -10.79 -18.37
C GLN A 358 5.18 -10.33 -17.86
N PHE A 359 5.25 -9.22 -17.12
CA PHE A 359 6.50 -8.72 -16.54
C PHE A 359 7.09 -9.66 -15.48
N ASP A 360 6.26 -10.49 -14.85
CA ASP A 360 6.67 -11.44 -13.83
C ASP A 360 6.96 -12.83 -14.39
N HIS A 361 6.64 -13.12 -15.66
CA HIS A 361 6.87 -14.45 -16.27
C HIS A 361 8.27 -15.01 -16.03
N PRO A 362 9.38 -14.22 -16.10
CA PRO A 362 10.72 -14.72 -15.80
C PRO A 362 10.94 -15.17 -14.35
N LEU A 363 10.12 -14.67 -13.41
CA LEU A 363 10.20 -14.98 -11.98
C LEU A 363 9.34 -16.19 -11.58
N LEU A 364 8.32 -16.53 -12.38
CA LEU A 364 7.33 -17.54 -11.97
C LEU A 364 7.87 -18.96 -12.08
N ASN A 365 7.93 -19.63 -10.94
CA ASN A 365 8.33 -21.03 -10.87
C ASN A 365 7.53 -21.76 -9.78
N ARG A 366 6.56 -22.57 -10.20
CA ARG A 366 5.64 -23.31 -9.32
C ARG A 366 6.37 -24.12 -8.25
N HIS A 367 7.55 -24.66 -8.56
CA HIS A 367 8.29 -25.53 -7.65
C HIS A 367 8.81 -24.80 -6.41
N LEU A 368 8.98 -23.47 -6.46
CA LEU A 368 9.47 -22.68 -5.34
C LEU A 368 8.50 -22.66 -4.16
N ILE A 369 7.20 -22.77 -4.43
CA ILE A 369 6.15 -22.61 -3.41
C ILE A 369 5.55 -23.93 -2.94
N ARG A 370 5.98 -25.08 -3.48
CA ARG A 370 5.34 -26.38 -3.21
C ARG A 370 5.31 -26.73 -1.72
N SER A 371 6.47 -26.72 -1.07
CA SER A 371 6.58 -27.07 0.36
C SER A 371 5.77 -26.10 1.23
N TRP A 372 5.73 -24.82 0.84
CA TRP A 372 4.95 -23.80 1.52
C TRP A 372 3.43 -24.04 1.40
N LEU A 373 2.97 -24.39 0.20
CA LEU A 373 1.57 -24.77 -0.02
C LEU A 373 1.21 -26.04 0.77
N GLU A 374 2.10 -27.04 0.80
CA GLU A 374 1.91 -28.26 1.60
C GLU A 374 1.77 -27.92 3.10
N GLN A 375 2.58 -27.00 3.65
CA GLN A 375 2.41 -26.50 5.03
C GLN A 375 1.08 -25.76 5.23
N LEU A 376 0.65 -24.95 4.26
CA LEU A 376 -0.62 -24.23 4.32
C LEU A 376 -1.84 -25.16 4.35
N THR A 377 -1.77 -26.36 3.77
CA THR A 377 -2.90 -27.32 3.81
C THR A 377 -3.30 -27.74 5.23
N GLY A 378 -2.34 -27.76 6.18
CA GLY A 378 -2.58 -28.06 7.60
C GLY A 378 -2.71 -26.81 8.47
N SER A 379 -2.77 -25.61 7.88
CA SER A 379 -2.72 -24.37 8.62
C SER A 379 -4.06 -23.99 9.27
N THR A 380 -3.99 -23.14 10.29
CA THR A 380 -5.17 -22.52 10.92
C THR A 380 -5.01 -21.02 11.01
N VAL A 381 -6.10 -20.30 10.76
CA VAL A 381 -6.17 -18.85 10.94
C VAL A 381 -6.67 -18.54 12.35
N SER A 382 -5.90 -17.76 13.09
CA SER A 382 -6.29 -17.22 14.39
C SER A 382 -6.33 -15.70 14.34
N TYR A 383 -7.45 -15.11 14.72
CA TYR A 383 -7.52 -13.67 14.95
C TYR A 383 -6.48 -13.26 15.99
N ASP A 384 -5.76 -12.19 15.70
CA ASP A 384 -4.99 -11.48 16.69
C ASP A 384 -6.01 -10.70 17.54
N ARG A 385 -6.79 -11.41 18.37
CA ARG A 385 -7.66 -10.75 19.34
C ARG A 385 -6.77 -9.95 20.27
N PRO A 386 -7.18 -8.74 20.67
CA PRO A 386 -6.51 -8.05 21.77
C PRO A 386 -6.48 -9.04 22.95
N ILE A 387 -5.28 -9.40 23.38
CA ILE A 387 -5.11 -10.24 24.57
C ILE A 387 -5.89 -9.52 25.68
N PRO A 388 -6.81 -10.19 26.41
CA PRO A 388 -7.51 -9.57 27.53
C PRO A 388 -6.49 -8.89 28.43
N ARG A 389 -6.78 -7.65 28.85
CA ARG A 389 -5.81 -6.79 29.55
C ARG A 389 -5.08 -7.53 30.67
N ASP A 390 -5.79 -8.34 31.43
CA ASP A 390 -5.26 -9.12 32.55
C ASP A 390 -4.27 -10.20 32.09
N ALA A 391 -4.58 -10.89 30.99
CA ALA A 391 -3.69 -11.88 30.39
C ALA A 391 -2.44 -11.21 29.76
N HIS A 392 -2.59 -10.02 29.17
CA HIS A 392 -1.47 -9.26 28.62
C HIS A 392 -0.54 -8.77 29.74
N TYR A 393 -1.12 -8.28 30.83
CA TYR A 393 -0.37 -7.89 32.03
C TYR A 393 0.43 -9.08 32.61
N GLN A 394 -0.20 -10.25 32.76
CA GLN A 394 0.51 -11.46 33.22
C GLN A 394 1.66 -11.87 32.30
N GLN A 395 1.48 -11.73 30.98
CA GLN A 395 2.54 -12.00 30.01
C GLN A 395 3.70 -11.01 30.15
N LEU A 396 3.43 -9.72 30.33
CA LEU A 396 4.46 -8.71 30.56
C LEU A 396 5.20 -8.98 31.87
N CYS A 397 4.50 -9.31 32.96
CA CYS A 397 5.12 -9.69 34.23
C CYS A 397 6.09 -10.89 34.09
N ALA A 398 5.80 -11.83 33.19
CA ALA A 398 6.69 -12.97 32.94
C ALA A 398 7.97 -12.60 32.16
N GLN A 399 7.96 -11.46 31.47
CA GLN A 399 9.07 -10.95 30.64
C GLN A 399 9.94 -9.90 31.33
N VAL A 400 9.45 -9.27 32.42
CA VAL A 400 10.20 -8.31 33.24
C VAL A 400 11.41 -8.97 33.93
N ASP A 401 12.49 -8.22 34.17
CA ASP A 401 13.65 -8.77 34.90
C ASP A 401 13.22 -9.15 36.32
N ARG A 402 13.48 -10.40 36.70
CA ARG A 402 13.19 -10.89 38.05
C ARG A 402 14.04 -10.19 39.11
N HIS A 403 15.13 -9.54 38.73
CA HIS A 403 16.02 -8.82 39.65
C HIS A 403 15.68 -7.33 39.79
N SER A 404 14.74 -6.80 38.99
CA SER A 404 14.34 -5.40 39.01
C SER A 404 12.96 -5.23 39.65
N LEU A 405 12.95 -4.93 40.95
CA LEU A 405 11.71 -4.61 41.68
C LEU A 405 11.02 -3.36 41.13
N PHE A 406 11.78 -2.44 40.53
CA PHE A 406 11.27 -1.17 40.05
C PHE A 406 10.48 -1.31 38.74
N GLU A 407 10.95 -2.14 37.80
CA GLU A 407 10.18 -2.46 36.58
C GLU A 407 8.80 -3.04 36.91
N GLN A 408 8.74 -3.94 37.89
CA GLN A 408 7.47 -4.52 38.34
C GLN A 408 6.54 -3.45 38.92
N GLN A 409 7.05 -2.56 39.78
CA GLN A 409 6.27 -1.46 40.35
C GLN A 409 5.70 -0.51 39.29
N VAL A 410 6.49 -0.21 38.25
CA VAL A 410 6.03 0.62 37.12
C VAL A 410 4.93 -0.08 36.34
N LEU A 411 5.10 -1.36 36.00
CA LEU A 411 4.10 -2.14 35.27
C LEU A 411 2.79 -2.27 36.07
N ASP A 412 2.89 -2.53 37.37
CA ASP A 412 1.74 -2.61 38.28
C ASP A 412 0.99 -1.27 38.34
N ALA A 413 1.71 -0.16 38.41
CA ALA A 413 1.11 1.17 38.41
C ALA A 413 0.39 1.48 37.09
N ILE A 414 0.98 1.14 35.94
CA ILE A 414 0.34 1.30 34.62
C ILE A 414 -0.95 0.46 34.56
N TYR A 415 -0.89 -0.79 35.04
CA TYR A 415 -2.04 -1.69 35.05
C TYR A 415 -3.17 -1.16 35.94
N GLN A 416 -2.87 -0.81 37.20
CA GLN A 416 -3.84 -0.34 38.20
C GLN A 416 -4.49 1.00 37.84
N ARG A 417 -3.76 1.89 37.17
CA ARG A 417 -4.28 3.19 36.70
C ARG A 417 -5.17 3.10 35.47
N GLY A 418 -5.32 1.91 34.88
CA GLY A 418 -6.11 1.73 33.67
C GLY A 418 -5.45 2.25 32.39
N LEU A 419 -4.18 2.69 32.45
CA LEU A 419 -3.42 3.18 31.29
C LEU A 419 -3.19 2.07 30.26
N LYS A 420 -3.05 2.39 28.97
CA LYS A 420 -2.71 1.39 27.94
C LYS A 420 -1.44 0.62 28.35
N LEU A 421 -1.47 -0.71 28.30
CA LEU A 421 -0.30 -1.53 28.64
C LEU A 421 0.78 -1.45 27.53
N PRO A 422 2.08 -1.58 27.86
CA PRO A 422 3.14 -1.70 26.87
C PRO A 422 2.91 -2.87 25.91
N ASP A 423 3.36 -2.76 24.66
CA ASP A 423 3.24 -3.82 23.64
C ASP A 423 4.24 -4.99 23.88
N ALA A 424 5.35 -4.74 24.57
CA ALA A 424 6.36 -5.75 24.93
C ALA A 424 7.22 -5.29 26.11
N ALA A 425 7.81 -6.25 26.83
CA ALA A 425 8.87 -5.99 27.80
C ALA A 425 10.21 -6.59 27.31
N GLN A 426 11.33 -5.93 27.62
CA GLN A 426 12.70 -6.36 27.30
C GLN A 426 12.97 -6.71 25.82
N ALA A 427 12.24 -6.11 24.89
CA ALA A 427 12.34 -6.41 23.47
C ALA A 427 13.61 -5.79 22.85
N LEU A 428 14.40 -6.59 22.13
CA LEU A 428 15.59 -6.09 21.42
C LEU A 428 15.19 -5.22 20.22
N ILE A 429 15.69 -3.98 20.20
CA ILE A 429 15.63 -3.07 19.06
C ILE A 429 16.95 -3.24 18.29
N ALA A 430 16.91 -4.04 17.23
CA ALA A 430 18.09 -4.47 16.48
C ALA A 430 18.86 -3.29 15.87
N GLU A 431 18.17 -2.22 15.48
CA GLU A 431 18.75 -1.04 14.85
C GLU A 431 19.68 -0.26 15.79
N ALA A 432 19.41 -0.30 17.10
CA ALA A 432 20.17 0.40 18.12
C ALA A 432 20.94 -0.56 19.06
N ASN A 433 20.82 -1.87 18.84
CA ASN A 433 21.32 -2.92 19.73
C ASN A 433 20.97 -2.67 21.21
N CYS A 434 19.75 -2.19 21.46
CA CYS A 434 19.30 -1.75 22.78
C CYS A 434 18.03 -2.52 23.19
N LYS A 435 17.88 -2.82 24.48
CA LYS A 435 16.72 -3.47 25.07
C LYS A 435 16.08 -2.54 26.11
N PRO A 436 15.06 -1.75 25.75
CA PRO A 436 14.27 -1.02 26.73
C PRO A 436 13.45 -1.97 27.61
N ASP A 437 13.12 -1.52 28.81
CA ASP A 437 12.36 -2.32 29.78
C ASP A 437 10.93 -2.53 29.31
N PHE A 438 10.29 -1.47 28.81
CA PHE A 438 8.97 -1.54 28.19
C PHE A 438 8.93 -0.80 26.86
N LEU A 439 8.09 -1.29 25.94
CA LEU A 439 7.98 -0.75 24.59
C LEU A 439 6.53 -0.50 24.19
N TYR A 440 6.20 0.73 23.82
CA TYR A 440 5.00 1.05 23.05
C TYR A 440 5.39 1.19 21.57
N ARG A 441 5.25 0.09 20.82
CA ARG A 441 5.51 0.02 19.37
C ARG A 441 4.60 0.96 18.60
N SER A 442 3.33 1.05 19.00
CA SER A 442 2.33 1.88 18.33
C SER A 442 2.64 3.37 18.44
N GLN A 443 3.10 3.82 19.61
CA GLN A 443 3.45 5.22 19.85
C GLN A 443 4.92 5.55 19.60
N GLY A 444 5.77 4.52 19.42
CA GLY A 444 7.21 4.72 19.24
C GLY A 444 7.86 5.21 20.53
N ILE A 445 7.46 4.68 21.70
CA ILE A 445 8.00 5.07 23.00
C ILE A 445 8.72 3.88 23.62
N ALA A 446 9.97 4.07 24.02
CA ALA A 446 10.78 3.10 24.74
C ALA A 446 10.98 3.58 26.17
N ILE A 447 10.49 2.82 27.14
CA ILE A 447 10.62 3.15 28.56
C ILE A 447 11.86 2.49 29.14
N PHE A 448 12.63 3.28 29.89
CA PHE A 448 13.70 2.80 30.76
C PHE A 448 13.34 3.07 32.22
N CYS A 449 13.45 2.05 33.05
CA CYS A 449 13.15 2.04 34.47
C CYS A 449 14.47 1.98 35.26
N ASP A 450 15.01 3.15 35.59
CA ASP A 450 16.25 3.28 36.34
C ASP A 450 16.02 3.03 37.83
N GLY A 451 16.14 1.77 38.25
CA GLY A 451 16.19 1.36 39.64
C GLY A 451 17.50 1.77 40.35
N SER A 452 17.62 1.49 41.66
CA SER A 452 18.79 1.87 42.47
C SER A 452 20.13 1.26 42.01
N ALA A 453 20.09 0.23 41.15
CA ALA A 453 21.29 -0.36 40.53
C ALA A 453 21.95 0.58 39.47
N HIS A 454 21.21 1.59 38.98
CA HIS A 454 21.66 2.55 37.97
C HIS A 454 22.33 3.81 38.55
N ASP A 455 22.54 3.89 39.87
CA ASP A 455 23.14 5.06 40.52
C ASP A 455 24.68 5.09 40.43
N HIS A 456 25.32 4.01 39.96
CA HIS A 456 26.76 3.96 39.76
C HIS A 456 27.18 4.73 38.49
N SER A 457 28.23 5.56 38.59
CA SER A 457 28.70 6.44 37.51
C SER A 457 29.00 5.71 36.19
N ASP A 458 29.57 4.50 36.27
CA ASP A 458 29.94 3.71 35.10
C ASP A 458 28.71 3.15 34.37
N GLN A 459 27.64 2.87 35.12
CA GLN A 459 26.37 2.40 34.56
C GLN A 459 25.60 3.56 33.92
N GLN A 460 25.56 4.73 34.55
CA GLN A 460 24.95 5.94 33.98
C GLN A 460 25.56 6.34 32.63
N GLN A 461 26.89 6.17 32.48
CA GLN A 461 27.56 6.48 31.23
C GLN A 461 27.18 5.49 30.11
N ARG A 462 27.02 4.20 30.42
CA ARG A 462 26.55 3.18 29.47
C ARG A 462 25.10 3.40 29.08
N ASP A 463 24.23 3.64 30.05
CA ASP A 463 22.80 3.88 29.82
C ASP A 463 22.59 5.12 28.94
N ARG A 464 23.41 6.16 29.12
CA ARG A 464 23.40 7.34 28.25
C ARG A 464 23.77 7.01 26.82
N ILE A 465 24.82 6.21 26.59
CA ILE A 465 25.24 5.80 25.25
C ILE A 465 24.14 4.97 24.57
N ASP A 466 23.51 4.03 25.29
CA ASP A 466 22.45 3.19 24.75
C ASP A 466 21.20 4.01 24.38
N ARG A 467 20.85 5.01 25.19
CA ARG A 467 19.73 5.94 24.92
C ARG A 467 20.01 6.86 23.75
N ASP A 468 21.22 7.41 23.67
CA ASP A 468 21.65 8.23 22.55
C ASP A 468 21.61 7.39 21.26
N ASN A 469 22.16 6.17 21.29
CA ASN A 469 22.09 5.24 20.17
C ASN A 469 20.64 4.94 19.76
N LEU A 470 19.74 4.69 20.71
CA LEU A 470 18.34 4.47 20.41
C LEU A 470 17.69 5.69 19.74
N THR A 471 17.98 6.89 20.23
CA THR A 471 17.43 8.13 19.70
C THR A 471 17.95 8.43 18.28
N TYR A 472 19.23 8.14 18.00
CA TYR A 472 19.84 8.43 16.69
C TYR A 472 19.57 7.33 15.65
N HIS A 473 19.54 6.07 16.06
CA HIS A 473 19.47 4.92 15.16
C HIS A 473 18.07 4.31 15.02
N SER A 474 17.13 4.63 15.92
CA SER A 474 15.76 4.15 15.85
C SER A 474 14.75 5.31 15.72
N ASN A 475 13.47 4.98 15.58
CA ASN A 475 12.37 5.95 15.58
C ASN A 475 11.64 6.00 16.93
N TYR A 476 12.26 5.47 18.00
CA TYR A 476 11.69 5.47 19.34
C TYR A 476 12.14 6.68 20.14
N SER A 477 11.19 7.34 20.81
CA SER A 477 11.45 8.33 21.85
C SER A 477 11.75 7.63 23.16
N VAL A 478 12.83 8.05 23.82
CA VAL A 478 13.25 7.53 25.12
C VAL A 478 12.42 8.20 26.22
N PHE A 479 11.81 7.38 27.09
CA PHE A 479 11.08 7.83 28.26
C PHE A 479 11.69 7.22 29.52
N VAL A 480 12.30 8.03 30.38
CA VAL A 480 13.01 7.53 31.56
C VAL A 480 12.19 7.76 32.84
N LEU A 481 11.96 6.68 33.57
CA LEU A 481 11.42 6.68 34.92
C LEU A 481 12.57 6.33 35.87
N ARG A 482 12.86 7.19 36.83
CA ARG A 482 13.86 6.92 37.87
C ARG A 482 13.19 6.68 39.21
N HIS A 483 13.74 5.77 40.02
CA HIS A 483 13.18 5.43 41.31
C HIS A 483 13.28 6.57 42.36
N ASP A 484 14.24 7.48 42.19
CA ASP A 484 14.53 8.62 43.07
C ASP A 484 13.75 9.90 42.72
N GLU A 485 12.92 9.85 41.67
CA GLU A 485 12.06 10.96 41.23
C GLU A 485 10.58 10.64 41.45
N ASN A 486 9.70 11.64 41.29
CA ASN A 486 8.24 11.44 41.29
C ASN A 486 7.78 10.80 39.96
N TRP A 487 8.18 9.55 39.73
CA TRP A 487 7.87 8.79 38.52
C TRP A 487 6.37 8.55 38.35
N GLN A 488 5.59 8.61 39.45
CA GLN A 488 4.13 8.54 39.41
C GLN A 488 3.50 9.70 38.65
N GLU A 489 3.99 10.94 38.79
CA GLU A 489 3.51 12.09 38.00
C GLU A 489 3.96 11.99 36.53
N LYS A 490 5.15 11.44 36.28
CA LYS A 490 5.63 11.17 34.92
C LYS A 490 4.74 10.15 34.18
N LEU A 491 4.12 9.20 34.88
CA LEU A 491 3.14 8.30 34.27
C LEU A 491 1.88 9.03 33.80
N ASP A 492 1.49 10.14 34.42
CA ASP A 492 0.35 10.93 33.97
C ASP A 492 0.70 11.68 32.67
N PHE A 493 1.94 12.14 32.53
CA PHE A 493 2.44 12.66 31.25
C PHE A 493 2.54 11.56 30.19
N LEU A 494 3.01 10.36 30.55
CA LEU A 494 3.01 9.21 29.66
C LEU A 494 1.60 8.90 29.14
N ALA A 495 0.56 8.99 29.99
CA ALA A 495 -0.84 8.77 29.60
C ALA A 495 -1.23 9.63 28.38
N THR A 496 -0.84 10.91 28.38
CA THR A 496 -1.10 11.84 27.26
C THR A 496 -0.37 11.50 25.96
N LEU A 497 0.67 10.68 26.03
CA LEU A 497 1.45 10.25 24.87
C LEU A 497 1.01 8.88 24.33
N ILE A 498 0.31 8.08 25.14
CA ILE A 498 -0.07 6.69 24.80
C ILE A 498 -1.55 6.50 24.46
N ASP A 499 -2.41 7.46 24.81
CA ASP A 499 -3.78 7.59 24.27
C ASP A 499 -3.74 8.00 22.79
#